data_AF-A0A409XBI8-F1
#
_entry.id   AF-A0A409XBI8-F1
#
_cell.length_a   1.000
_cell.length_b   1.000
_cell.length_c   1.000
_cell.angle_alpha   90.00
_cell.angle_beta   90.00
_cell.angle_gamma   90.00
#
_symmetry.space_group_name_H-M   'P 1'
#
loop_
_entity.id
_entity.type
_entity.pdbx_description
1 polymer ?
#
loop_
_entity_poly.entity_id
_entity_poly.type
_entity_poly.pdbx_seq_one_letter_code
_entity_poly.pdbx_strand_id
1 'polypeptide(L)'
;MGMKQMNLTLHAKEQRKQPDCAVLFPGAEKRRLENEKKEKKLAKEQRKAAKANKKALKQQLEEQWKEVCHVYDAAVAAWEIECLQLKGIETVMKDLPKKPKQALKKSLVEKETAGESNEEESESSDDD
;
A
#
# COMPACT_ATOMS: atom_id res chain seq x y z
N MET A 1 -29.00 24.22 43.48
CA MET A 1 -29.61 23.13 42.69
C MET A 1 -28.92 21.82 43.06
N GLY A 2 -29.67 20.81 43.50
CA GLY A 2 -29.10 19.54 43.96
C GLY A 2 -28.78 18.58 42.81
N MET A 3 -27.80 17.69 43.03
CA MET A 3 -27.38 16.65 42.07
C MET A 3 -28.54 15.83 41.49
N LYS A 4 -29.59 15.60 42.30
CA LYS A 4 -30.81 14.90 41.87
C LYS A 4 -31.59 15.66 40.80
N GLN A 5 -31.71 16.99 40.91
CA GLN A 5 -32.36 17.82 39.90
C GLN A 5 -31.54 17.90 38.61
N MET A 6 -30.21 17.92 38.72
CA MET A 6 -29.33 17.89 37.56
C MET A 6 -29.45 16.56 36.80
N ASN A 7 -29.44 15.42 37.50
CA ASN A 7 -29.66 14.10 36.90
C ASN A 7 -31.03 13.97 36.24
N LEU A 8 -32.09 14.47 36.89
CA LEU A 8 -33.43 14.52 36.28
C LEU A 8 -33.46 15.35 34.99
N THR A 9 -32.76 16.48 34.99
CA THR A 9 -32.68 17.37 33.82
C THR A 9 -31.88 16.73 32.68
N LEU A 10 -30.82 15.98 33.00
CA LEU A 10 -30.04 15.25 32.00
C LEU A 10 -30.85 14.12 31.35
N HIS A 11 -31.54 13.30 32.15
CA HIS A 11 -32.42 12.25 31.61
C HIS A 11 -33.58 12.80 30.77
N ALA A 12 -34.17 13.92 31.19
CA ALA A 12 -35.24 14.57 30.41
C ALA A 12 -34.74 15.11 29.05
N LYS A 13 -33.48 15.52 28.95
CA LYS A 13 -32.85 15.96 27.69
C LYS A 13 -32.44 14.78 26.81
N GLU A 14 -32.06 13.65 27.39
CA GLU A 14 -31.71 12.40 26.70
C GLU A 14 -32.94 11.73 26.08
N GLN A 15 -34.09 11.74 26.77
CA GLN A 15 -35.36 11.14 26.31
C GLN A 15 -36.03 11.93 25.17
N ARG A 16 -35.77 13.25 25.05
CA ARG A 16 -36.43 14.11 24.04
C ARG A 16 -35.90 13.97 22.61
N LYS A 17 -34.89 13.13 22.38
CA LYS A 17 -34.21 13.00 21.08
C LYS A 17 -34.17 11.57 20.53
N GLN A 18 -35.00 10.66 21.04
CA GLN A 18 -35.23 9.43 20.29
C GLN A 18 -35.97 9.81 19.00
N PRO A 19 -35.39 9.60 17.81
CA PRO A 19 -36.12 9.89 16.57
C PRO A 19 -37.38 9.02 16.56
N ASP A 20 -38.55 9.60 16.27
CA ASP A 20 -39.86 8.92 16.29
C ASP A 20 -39.85 7.54 15.58
N CYS A 21 -38.95 7.35 14.61
CA CYS A 21 -38.74 6.07 13.93
C CYS A 21 -38.27 4.92 14.83
N ALA A 22 -37.52 5.17 15.91
CA ALA A 22 -37.04 4.15 16.84
C ALA A 22 -38.14 3.66 17.80
N VAL A 23 -39.09 4.54 18.15
CA VAL A 23 -40.26 4.21 18.98
C VAL A 23 -41.25 3.34 18.20
N LEU A 24 -41.46 3.64 16.92
CA LEU A 24 -42.37 2.87 16.04
C LEU A 24 -41.75 1.56 15.54
N PHE A 25 -40.42 1.46 15.45
CA PHE A 25 -39.72 0.25 15.02
C PHE A 25 -38.51 -0.06 15.91
N PRO A 26 -38.72 -0.64 17.11
CA PRO A 26 -37.63 -0.98 18.03
C PRO A 26 -36.58 -1.94 17.44
N GLY A 27 -36.98 -2.72 16.43
CA GLY A 27 -36.07 -3.60 15.67
C GLY A 27 -35.26 -2.90 14.58
N ALA A 28 -35.57 -1.67 14.19
CA ALA A 28 -34.82 -0.92 13.19
C ALA A 28 -33.47 -0.45 13.71
N GLU A 29 -33.40 -0.01 14.98
CA GLU A 29 -32.15 0.41 15.61
C GLU A 29 -31.19 -0.75 15.80
N LYS A 30 -31.69 -1.92 16.23
CA LYS A 30 -30.90 -3.16 16.32
C LYS A 30 -30.34 -3.57 14.96
N ARG A 31 -31.16 -3.53 13.90
CA ARG A 31 -30.73 -3.83 12.53
C ARG A 31 -29.70 -2.83 12.01
N ARG A 32 -29.87 -1.53 12.29
CA ARG A 32 -28.88 -0.49 11.92
C ARG A 32 -27.54 -0.75 12.60
N LEU A 33 -27.53 -1.00 13.91
CA LEU A 33 -26.31 -1.31 14.67
C LEU A 33 -25.64 -2.61 14.18
N GLU A 34 -26.43 -3.60 13.79
CA GLU A 34 -25.90 -4.86 13.23
C GLU A 34 -25.28 -4.65 11.85
N ASN A 35 -25.93 -3.87 10.98
CA ASN A 35 -25.40 -3.50 9.67
C ASN A 35 -24.12 -2.68 9.79
N GLU A 36 -24.09 -1.68 10.66
CA GLU A 36 -22.89 -0.88 10.92
C GLU A 36 -21.73 -1.74 11.44
N LYS A 37 -22.01 -2.73 12.29
CA LYS A 37 -21.00 -3.71 12.74
C LYS A 37 -20.50 -4.60 11.60
N LYS A 38 -21.38 -5.01 10.69
CA LYS A 38 -21.02 -5.82 9.51
C LYS A 38 -20.15 -5.01 8.55
N GLU A 39 -20.55 -3.78 8.23
CA GLU A 39 -19.79 -2.86 7.37
C GLU A 39 -18.40 -2.57 7.96
N LYS A 40 -18.31 -2.28 9.27
CA LYS A 40 -17.01 -2.07 9.95
C LYS A 40 -16.11 -3.30 9.90
N LYS A 41 -16.67 -4.52 9.97
CA LYS A 41 -15.89 -5.76 9.84
C LYS A 41 -15.38 -5.95 8.41
N LEU A 42 -16.26 -5.78 7.42
CA LEU A 42 -15.90 -5.87 6.01
C LEU A 42 -14.83 -4.85 5.63
N ALA A 43 -14.97 -3.59 6.05
CA ALA A 43 -13.98 -2.55 5.81
C ALA A 43 -12.61 -2.89 6.43
N LYS A 44 -12.60 -3.46 7.65
CA LYS A 44 -11.36 -3.92 8.30
C LYS A 44 -10.71 -5.08 7.53
N GLU A 45 -11.50 -6.02 7.04
CA GLU A 45 -11.01 -7.16 6.24
C GLU A 45 -10.45 -6.70 4.90
N GLN A 46 -11.17 -5.84 4.19
CA GLN A 46 -10.69 -5.23 2.94
C GLN A 46 -9.40 -4.45 3.15
N ARG A 47 -9.30 -3.65 4.21
CA ARG A 47 -8.07 -2.91 4.54
C ARG A 47 -6.89 -3.85 4.83
N LYS A 48 -7.14 -4.98 5.50
CA LYS A 48 -6.10 -5.99 5.74
C LYS A 48 -5.66 -6.65 4.43
N ALA A 49 -6.60 -7.02 3.56
CA ALA A 49 -6.32 -7.61 2.26
C ALA A 49 -5.52 -6.65 1.37
N ALA A 50 -5.93 -5.38 1.28
CA ALA A 50 -5.20 -4.36 0.51
C ALA A 50 -3.77 -4.15 1.03
N LYS A 51 -3.58 -4.10 2.36
CA LYS A 51 -2.23 -4.02 2.96
C LYS A 51 -1.38 -5.25 2.66
N ALA A 52 -1.96 -6.44 2.68
CA ALA A 52 -1.24 -7.68 2.36
C ALA A 52 -0.84 -7.71 0.88
N ASN A 53 -1.75 -7.36 -0.02
CA ASN A 53 -1.48 -7.29 -1.46
C ASN A 53 -0.38 -6.26 -1.77
N LYS A 54 -0.45 -5.05 -1.20
CA LYS A 54 0.60 -4.02 -1.35
C LYS A 54 1.98 -4.50 -0.86
N LYS A 55 2.01 -5.32 0.20
CA LYS A 55 3.27 -5.92 0.67
C LYS A 55 3.79 -6.99 -0.29
N ALA A 56 2.90 -7.86 -0.79
CA ALA A 56 3.25 -8.90 -1.75
C ALA A 56 3.82 -8.30 -3.04
N LEU A 57 3.17 -7.27 -3.61
CA LEU A 57 3.66 -6.57 -4.80
C LEU A 57 5.05 -5.95 -4.58
N LYS A 58 5.27 -5.32 -3.42
CA LYS A 58 6.61 -4.79 -3.07
C LYS A 58 7.67 -5.87 -2.99
N GLN A 59 7.35 -7.03 -2.44
CA GLN A 59 8.28 -8.16 -2.33
C GLN A 59 8.61 -8.74 -3.70
N GLN A 60 7.59 -8.97 -4.55
CA GLN A 60 7.78 -9.45 -5.92
C GLN A 60 8.68 -8.51 -6.73
N LEU A 61 8.45 -7.20 -6.64
CA LEU A 61 9.28 -6.22 -7.34
C LEU A 61 10.72 -6.18 -6.81
N GLU A 62 10.91 -6.40 -5.51
CA GLU A 62 12.24 -6.49 -4.91
C GLU A 62 12.98 -7.77 -5.32
N GLU A 63 12.29 -8.90 -5.45
CA GLU A 63 12.85 -10.16 -5.93
C GLU A 63 13.30 -10.05 -7.39
N GLN A 64 12.43 -9.53 -8.27
CA GLN A 64 12.81 -9.27 -9.66
C GLN A 64 13.99 -8.30 -9.76
N TRP A 65 14.02 -7.26 -8.92
CA TRP A 65 15.13 -6.32 -8.90
C TRP A 65 16.45 -6.98 -8.50
N LYS A 66 16.43 -7.90 -7.53
CA LYS A 66 17.62 -8.68 -7.16
C LYS A 66 18.12 -9.53 -8.32
N GLU A 67 17.23 -10.17 -9.06
CA GLU A 67 17.60 -10.95 -10.24
C GLU A 67 18.26 -10.07 -11.32
N VAL A 68 17.70 -8.88 -11.60
CA VAL A 68 18.32 -7.91 -12.52
C VAL A 68 19.71 -7.48 -12.04
N CYS A 69 19.89 -7.25 -10.74
CA CYS A 69 21.21 -6.95 -10.16
C CYS A 69 22.18 -8.12 -10.35
N HIS A 70 21.76 -9.37 -10.10
CA HIS A 70 22.62 -10.54 -10.28
C HIS A 70 23.07 -10.72 -11.73
N VAL A 71 22.17 -10.52 -12.70
CA VAL A 71 22.51 -10.56 -14.12
C VAL A 71 23.50 -9.45 -14.48
N TYR A 72 23.31 -8.25 -13.95
CA TYR A 72 24.24 -7.14 -14.16
C TYR A 72 25.62 -7.42 -13.55
N ASP A 73 25.68 -7.93 -12.32
CA ASP A 73 26.93 -8.27 -11.65
C ASP A 73 27.70 -9.36 -12.42
N ALA A 74 27.00 -10.37 -12.93
CA ALA A 74 27.60 -11.39 -13.79
C ALA A 74 28.15 -10.79 -15.10
N ALA A 75 27.40 -9.88 -15.73
CA ALA A 75 27.85 -9.18 -16.93
C ALA A 75 29.07 -8.29 -16.67
N VAL A 76 29.11 -7.60 -15.52
CA VAL A 76 30.26 -6.79 -15.11
C VAL A 76 31.47 -7.68 -14.84
N ALA A 77 31.32 -8.81 -14.16
CA ALA A 77 32.41 -9.75 -13.92
C ALA A 77 32.98 -10.31 -15.24
N ALA A 78 32.11 -10.71 -16.18
CA ALA A 78 32.55 -11.15 -17.51
C ALA A 78 33.30 -10.05 -18.27
N TRP A 79 32.79 -8.81 -18.22
CA TRP A 79 33.44 -7.64 -18.81
C TRP A 79 34.80 -7.33 -18.18
N GLU A 80 34.94 -7.46 -16.85
CA GLU A 80 36.20 -7.26 -16.16
C GLU A 80 37.25 -8.30 -16.57
N ILE A 81 36.85 -9.57 -16.70
CA ILE A 81 37.71 -10.65 -17.19
C ILE A 81 38.19 -10.35 -18.61
N GLU A 82 37.28 -9.97 -19.52
CA GLU A 82 37.62 -9.62 -20.90
C GLU A 82 38.57 -8.43 -20.96
N CYS A 83 38.32 -7.39 -20.16
CA CYS A 83 39.21 -6.23 -20.06
C CYS A 83 40.61 -6.59 -19.55
N LEU A 84 40.71 -7.51 -18.58
CA LEU A 84 42.00 -7.98 -18.07
C LEU A 84 42.77 -8.77 -19.13
N GLN A 85 42.09 -9.64 -19.88
CA GLN A 85 42.70 -10.38 -20.98
C GLN A 85 43.24 -9.44 -22.07
N LEU A 86 42.44 -8.44 -22.48
CA LEU A 86 42.83 -7.46 -23.48
C LEU A 86 43.99 -6.57 -23.02
N LYS A 87 44.04 -6.21 -21.74
CA LYS A 87 45.20 -5.48 -21.17
C LYS A 87 46.47 -6.31 -21.19
N GLY A 88 46.38 -7.62 -20.96
CA GLY A 88 47.52 -8.54 -21.05
C GLY A 88 48.10 -8.65 -22.47
N ILE A 89 47.32 -8.28 -23.48
CA ILE A 89 47.72 -8.28 -24.90
C ILE A 89 48.17 -6.87 -25.36
N GLU A 90 48.38 -5.92 -24.43
CA GLU A 90 48.73 -4.52 -24.71
C GLU A 90 47.76 -3.79 -25.67
N THR A 91 46.47 -4.13 -25.60
CA THR A 91 45.47 -3.41 -26.40
C THR A 91 45.33 -1.94 -25.96
N VAL A 92 45.12 -1.06 -26.93
CA VAL A 92 44.97 0.38 -26.69
C VAL A 92 43.71 0.62 -25.87
N MET A 93 43.78 1.51 -24.87
CA MET A 93 42.65 1.76 -23.94
C MET A 93 41.32 2.14 -24.63
N LYS A 94 41.37 2.63 -25.87
CA LYS A 94 40.20 3.02 -26.68
C LYS A 94 39.44 1.82 -27.25
N ASP A 95 40.10 0.66 -27.35
CA ASP A 95 39.55 -0.54 -27.96
C ASP A 95 38.98 -1.52 -26.91
N LEU A 96 39.07 -1.18 -25.61
CA LEU A 96 38.44 -1.99 -24.58
C LEU A 96 36.91 -1.94 -24.71
N PRO A 97 36.22 -3.07 -24.42
CA PRO A 97 34.78 -3.13 -24.41
C PRO A 97 34.22 -2.11 -23.41
N LYS A 98 33.06 -1.54 -23.71
CA LYS A 98 32.39 -0.59 -22.81
C LYS A 98 31.75 -1.34 -21.64
N LYS A 99 31.83 -0.75 -20.45
CA LYS A 99 31.19 -1.31 -19.25
C LYS A 99 29.69 -1.49 -19.48
N PRO A 100 29.10 -2.63 -19.07
CA PRO A 100 27.65 -2.84 -19.08
C PRO A 100 26.92 -1.69 -18.36
N LYS A 101 25.76 -1.29 -18.87
CA LYS A 101 24.92 -0.27 -18.22
C LYS A 101 24.00 -0.92 -17.20
N GLN A 102 24.01 -0.41 -15.97
CA GLN A 102 23.08 -0.87 -14.94
C GLN A 102 21.67 -0.39 -15.29
N ALA A 103 20.70 -1.30 -15.26
CA ALA A 103 19.29 -0.91 -15.33
C ALA A 103 18.93 -0.05 -14.10
N LEU A 104 17.87 0.76 -14.18
CA LEU A 104 17.37 1.53 -13.04
C LEU A 104 16.10 0.88 -12.50
N LYS A 105 15.95 0.80 -11.17
CA LYS A 105 14.78 0.19 -10.52
C LYS A 105 13.45 0.79 -10.99
N LYS A 106 13.45 2.10 -11.29
CA LYS A 106 12.28 2.83 -11.81
C LYS A 106 11.78 2.29 -13.16
N SER A 107 12.69 1.87 -14.04
CA SER A 107 12.31 1.31 -15.35
C SER A 107 11.64 -0.07 -15.28
N LEU A 108 11.78 -0.77 -14.14
CA LEU A 108 11.08 -2.03 -13.89
C LEU A 108 9.65 -1.76 -13.41
N VAL A 109 9.49 -0.77 -12.51
CA VAL A 109 8.18 -0.30 -12.01
C VAL A 109 7.30 0.17 -13.18
N GLU A 110 7.84 1.00 -14.08
CA GLU A 110 7.07 1.55 -15.21
C GLU A 110 6.57 0.47 -16.18
N LYS A 111 7.31 -0.64 -16.34
CA LYS A 111 6.91 -1.77 -17.19
C LYS A 111 5.76 -2.58 -16.59
N GLU A 112 5.71 -2.72 -15.27
CA GLU A 112 4.60 -3.42 -14.60
C GLU A 112 3.35 -2.52 -14.48
N THR A 113 3.51 -1.21 -14.23
CA THR A 113 2.39 -0.27 -14.14
C THR A 113 1.75 0.07 -15.48
N ALA A 114 2.43 -0.19 -16.62
CA ALA A 114 1.82 -0.04 -17.94
C ALA A 114 0.70 -1.07 -18.22
N GLY A 115 0.59 -2.13 -17.39
CA GLY A 115 -0.48 -3.13 -17.47
C GLY A 115 -1.60 -2.95 -16.44
N GLU A 116 -1.43 -2.09 -15.44
CA GLU A 116 -2.39 -1.94 -14.34
C GLU A 116 -2.72 -0.45 -14.17
N SER A 117 -3.77 -0.03 -14.88
CA SER A 117 -4.35 1.31 -14.82
C SER A 117 -4.67 1.66 -13.37
N ASN A 118 -3.81 2.50 -12.81
CA ASN A 118 -3.89 3.05 -11.47
C ASN A 118 -4.98 4.13 -11.44
N GLU A 119 -6.16 3.78 -10.92
CA GLU A 119 -7.19 4.75 -10.56
C GLU A 119 -7.28 4.87 -9.04
N GLU A 120 -7.35 6.13 -8.61
CA GLU A 120 -7.76 6.64 -7.30
C GLU A 120 -6.69 6.69 -6.18
N GLU A 121 -5.78 7.63 -6.38
CA GLU A 121 -5.32 8.56 -5.34
C GLU A 121 -6.54 9.20 -4.64
N SER A 122 -6.71 8.97 -3.33
CA SER A 122 -7.46 9.88 -2.45
C SER A 122 -7.03 9.65 -1.01
N GLU A 123 -6.03 10.42 -0.61
CA GLU A 123 -5.59 10.57 0.77
C GLU A 123 -6.63 11.40 1.55
N SER A 124 -7.70 10.77 2.04
CA SER A 124 -8.62 11.43 2.99
C SER A 124 -8.01 11.36 4.39
N SER A 125 -7.25 12.39 4.74
CA SER A 125 -6.86 12.71 6.12
C SER A 125 -7.99 13.55 6.74
N ASP A 126 -8.91 12.91 7.45
CA ASP A 126 -9.83 13.61 8.36
C ASP A 126 -9.41 13.35 9.81
N ASP A 127 -8.80 14.39 10.38
CA ASP A 127 -8.57 14.59 11.80
C ASP A 127 -9.56 15.71 12.21
N ASP A 128 -10.70 15.34 12.81
CA ASP A 128 -11.47 16.14 13.79
C ASP A 128 -12.51 15.26 14.53
#